data_AF-A0A6J7ZPP1-F1
#
_entry.id   AF-A0A6J7ZPP1-F1
#
_cell.length_a   1.000
_cell.length_b   1.000
_cell.length_c   1.000
_cell.angle_alpha   90.00
_cell.angle_beta   90.00
_cell.angle_gamma   90.00
#
_symmetry.space_group_name_H-M   'P 1'
#
loop_
_entity.id
_entity.type
_entity.pdbx_description
1 polymer ?
#
loop_
_entity_poly.entity_id
_entity_poly.type
_entity_poly.pdbx_seq_one_letter_code
_entity_poly.pdbx_strand_id
1 'polypeptide(L)'
;MIAIDGWGVPLIGNFPIYRISHDYFTHWSSALLGGGIESFYADPAVEHLELWRSPQTTKGWWIHQTSTGLKTATPTTARTFIQNVFNSLN
;
A
#
# COMPACT_ATOMS: atom_id res chain seq x y z
N MET A 1 -10.52 -4.48 -12.13
CA MET A 1 -9.18 -3.89 -12.39
C MET A 1 -8.66 -3.33 -11.09
N ILE A 2 -7.39 -3.55 -10.75
CA ILE A 2 -6.75 -3.09 -9.51
C ILE A 2 -5.47 -2.37 -9.93
N ALA A 3 -5.18 -1.22 -9.32
CA ALA A 3 -3.88 -0.57 -9.43
C ALA A 3 -3.16 -0.69 -8.07
N ILE A 4 -1.91 -1.17 -8.10
CA ILE A 4 -1.12 -1.52 -6.90
C ILE A 4 0.20 -0.69 -6.83
N ASP A 5 0.60 -0.06 -7.93
CA ASP A 5 1.74 0.87 -7.97
C ASP A 5 1.41 2.08 -8.84
N GLY A 6 1.49 3.27 -8.25
CA GLY A 6 1.12 4.54 -8.88
C GLY A 6 2.18 5.61 -8.64
N TRP A 7 3.45 5.22 -8.47
CA TRP A 7 4.48 6.19 -8.12
C TRP A 7 4.57 7.32 -9.16
N GLY A 8 4.20 8.53 -8.75
CA GLY A 8 4.18 9.71 -9.61
C GLY A 8 3.10 9.74 -10.68
N VAL A 9 2.17 8.77 -10.71
CA VAL A 9 1.07 8.71 -11.68
C VAL A 9 -0.26 8.91 -10.94
N PRO A 10 -1.04 9.97 -11.25
CA PRO A 10 -2.39 10.11 -10.73
C PRO A 10 -3.24 8.92 -11.16
N LEU A 11 -3.65 8.10 -10.19
CA LEU A 11 -4.58 7.01 -10.42
C LEU A 11 -5.98 7.53 -10.12
N ILE A 12 -6.74 7.83 -11.17
CA ILE A 12 -8.14 8.25 -11.10
C ILE A 12 -8.98 7.21 -11.83
N GLY A 13 -9.89 6.56 -11.13
CA GLY A 13 -10.78 5.57 -11.73
C GLY A 13 -11.87 5.13 -10.77
N ASN A 14 -12.97 4.61 -11.32
CA ASN A 14 -14.11 4.09 -10.56
C ASN A 14 -13.87 2.63 -10.09
N PHE A 15 -12.65 2.30 -9.66
CA PHE A 15 -12.28 0.97 -9.17
C PHE A 15 -11.41 1.08 -7.91
N PRO A 16 -11.31 0.01 -7.09
CA PRO A 16 -10.48 0.04 -5.88
C PRO A 16 -9.01 0.33 -6.20
N ILE A 17 -8.44 1.32 -5.52
CA ILE A 17 -7.04 1.71 -5.62
C ILE A 17 -6.38 1.46 -4.27
N TYR A 18 -5.34 0.62 -4.27
CA TYR A 18 -4.52 0.31 -3.12
C TYR A 18 -3.10 0.76 -3.40
N ARG A 19 -2.47 1.43 -2.44
CA ARG A 19 -1.12 1.98 -2.63
C ARG A 19 -0.09 1.15 -1.89
N ILE A 20 1.00 0.79 -2.56
CA ILE A 20 2.16 0.16 -1.96
C ILE A 20 3.37 1.06 -2.20
N SER A 21 4.18 1.28 -1.16
CA SER A 21 5.38 2.11 -1.25
C SER A 21 6.58 1.39 -0.62
N HIS A 22 7.76 1.55 -1.21
CA HIS A 22 9.00 0.92 -0.73
C HIS A 22 9.65 1.68 0.44
N ASP A 23 9.08 2.82 0.83
CA ASP A 23 9.47 3.60 2.00
C ASP A 23 8.35 4.57 2.43
N TYR A 24 8.48 5.15 3.63
CA TYR A 24 7.54 6.12 4.19
C TYR A 24 7.52 7.49 3.49
N PHE A 25 8.69 8.00 3.08
CA PHE A 25 8.79 9.32 2.43
C PHE A 25 8.05 9.34 1.10
N THR A 26 8.27 8.33 0.25
CA THR A 26 7.57 8.10 -1.01
C THR A 26 6.06 7.93 -0.77
N HIS A 27 5.69 7.21 0.29
CA HIS A 27 4.28 7.03 0.66
C HIS A 27 3.60 8.36 1.04
N TRP A 28 4.22 9.14 1.91
CA TRP A 28 3.64 10.40 2.36
C TRP A 28 3.61 11.45 1.24
N SER A 29 4.71 11.62 0.52
CA SER A 29 4.82 12.63 -0.55
C SER A 29 3.87 12.37 -1.73
N SER A 30 3.62 11.10 -2.06
CA SER A 30 2.66 10.73 -3.12
C SER A 30 1.18 10.79 -2.69
N ALA A 31 0.88 10.99 -1.40
CA ALA A 31 -0.52 10.97 -0.90
C ALA A 31 -1.39 12.07 -1.50
N LEU A 32 -0.78 13.18 -1.91
CA LEU A 32 -1.44 14.28 -2.59
C LEU A 32 -1.99 13.90 -3.97
N LEU A 33 -1.48 12.82 -4.57
CA LEU A 33 -1.90 12.32 -5.89
C LEU A 33 -3.01 11.26 -5.80
N GLY A 34 -3.47 10.94 -4.57
CA GLY A 34 -4.49 9.94 -4.30
C GLY A 34 -4.07 9.02 -3.13
N GLY A 35 -4.87 9.01 -2.07
CA GLY A 35 -4.57 8.24 -0.85
C GLY A 35 -4.93 6.75 -0.90
N GLY A 36 -5.77 6.34 -1.86
CA GLY A 36 -6.34 4.98 -1.89
C GLY A 36 -7.32 4.71 -0.73
N ILE A 37 -7.89 3.51 -0.70
CA ILE A 37 -8.80 3.06 0.38
C ILE A 37 -7.98 2.55 1.57
N GLU A 38 -6.97 1.75 1.27
CA GLU A 38 -5.96 1.24 2.20
C GLU A 38 -4.61 1.25 1.51
N SER A 39 -3.54 1.20 2.29
CA SER A 39 -2.19 1.27 1.73
C SER A 39 -1.13 0.63 2.60
N PHE A 40 0.02 0.37 2.00
CA PHE A 40 1.21 -0.15 2.65
C PHE A 40 2.41 0.75 2.36
N TYR A 41 3.29 0.90 3.34
CA TYR A 41 4.66 1.36 3.10
C TYR A 41 5.66 0.49 3.84
N ALA A 42 6.81 0.24 3.22
CA ALA A 42 7.88 -0.50 3.85
C ALA A 42 8.58 0.34 4.92
N ASP A 43 8.89 -0.31 6.03
CA ASP A 43 9.66 0.23 7.14
C ASP A 43 10.38 -0.96 7.83
N PRO A 44 11.72 -1.07 7.70
CA PRO A 44 12.64 -0.12 7.07
C PRO A 44 12.43 0.01 5.55
N ALA A 45 12.91 1.13 4.98
CA ALA A 45 12.91 1.36 3.55
C ALA A 45 13.68 0.28 2.79
N VAL A 46 13.19 -0.10 1.60
CA VAL A 46 13.85 -1.03 0.69
C VAL A 46 13.99 -0.40 -0.70
N GLU A 47 14.85 -0.96 -1.54
CA GLU A 47 14.89 -0.60 -2.95
C GLU A 47 13.53 -0.91 -3.62
N HIS A 48 13.10 -0.05 -4.55
CA HIS A 48 11.79 -0.20 -5.20
C HIS A 48 11.60 -1.59 -5.84
N LEU A 49 12.63 -2.11 -6.52
CA LEU A 49 12.56 -3.45 -7.12
C LEU A 49 12.57 -4.58 -6.08
N GLU A 50 13.16 -4.35 -4.90
CA GLU A 50 13.23 -5.37 -3.85
C GLU A 50 11.86 -5.62 -3.22
N LEU A 51 11.02 -4.57 -3.10
CA LEU A 51 9.61 -4.69 -2.70
C LEU A 51 8.88 -5.75 -3.54
N TRP A 52 9.09 -5.73 -4.86
CA TRP A 52 8.42 -6.62 -5.81
C TRP A 52 9.11 -7.98 -5.95
N ARG A 53 10.44 -8.03 -5.79
CA ARG A 53 11.22 -9.27 -5.83
C ARG A 53 10.97 -10.14 -4.60
N SER A 54 10.87 -9.53 -3.42
CA SER A 54 10.82 -10.23 -2.14
C SER A 54 9.72 -9.71 -1.20
N PRO A 55 8.44 -9.61 -1.64
CA PRO A 55 7.36 -9.01 -0.84
C PRO A 55 7.10 -9.74 0.49
N GLN A 56 7.45 -11.02 0.58
CA GLN A 56 7.37 -11.82 1.82
C GLN A 56 8.35 -11.37 2.91
N THR A 57 9.48 -10.75 2.53
CA THR A 57 10.49 -10.25 3.49
C THR A 57 10.42 -8.74 3.68
N THR A 58 9.77 -8.01 2.78
CA THR A 58 9.54 -6.56 2.95
C THR A 58 8.51 -6.30 4.04
N LYS A 59 8.99 -5.89 5.21
CA LYS A 59 8.17 -5.50 6.36
C LYS A 59 7.73 -4.04 6.24
N GLY A 60 6.64 -3.71 6.91
CA GLY A 60 6.16 -2.34 6.97
C GLY A 60 4.80 -2.23 7.63
N TRP A 61 4.07 -1.19 7.26
CA TRP A 61 2.84 -0.81 7.91
C TRP A 61 1.68 -0.82 6.92
N TRP A 62 0.61 -1.52 7.28
CA TRP A 62 -0.67 -1.45 6.60
C TRP A 62 -1.54 -0.36 7.24
N ILE A 63 -1.77 0.69 6.47
CA ILE A 63 -2.62 1.82 6.79
C ILE A 63 -4.04 1.53 6.33
N HIS A 64 -4.97 1.52 7.28
CA HIS A 64 -6.38 1.23 7.05
C HIS A 64 -7.26 1.98 8.03
N GLN A 65 -8.57 1.89 7.82
CA GLN A 65 -9.58 2.50 8.68
C GLN A 65 -10.39 1.41 9.38
N THR A 66 -10.60 1.54 10.69
CA THR A 66 -11.45 0.62 11.45
C THR A 66 -12.93 0.82 11.10
N SER A 67 -13.78 -0.11 11.55
CA SER A 67 -15.24 0.02 11.44
C SER A 67 -15.81 1.28 12.12
N THR A 68 -15.09 1.83 13.11
CA THR A 68 -15.43 3.07 13.81
C THR A 68 -14.92 4.33 13.11
N GLY A 69 -14.25 4.20 11.97
CA GLY A 69 -13.70 5.32 11.21
C GLY A 69 -12.31 5.77 11.63
N LEU A 70 -11.65 5.09 12.58
CA LEU A 70 -10.32 5.46 13.04
C LEU A 70 -9.26 5.00 12.05
N LYS A 71 -8.43 5.93 11.57
CA LYS A 71 -7.22 5.59 10.79
C LYS A 71 -6.17 4.98 11.71
N THR A 72 -5.67 3.80 11.35
CA THR A 72 -4.69 3.05 12.13
C THR A 72 -3.63 2.41 11.23
N ALA A 73 -2.57 1.92 11.86
CA ALA A 73 -1.46 1.22 11.21
C ALA A 73 -1.26 -0.14 11.89
N THR A 74 -1.10 -1.21 11.11
CA THR A 74 -0.77 -2.54 11.64
C THR A 74 0.49 -3.07 10.97
N PRO A 75 1.45 -3.61 11.74
CA PRO A 75 2.68 -4.14 11.17
C PRO A 75 2.39 -5.40 10.35
N THR A 76 2.97 -5.49 9.16
CA THR A 76 2.74 -6.61 8.25
C THR A 76 3.89 -6.75 7.25
N THR A 77 3.76 -7.65 6.28
CA THR A 77 4.62 -7.71 5.10
C THR A 77 3.86 -7.23 3.86
N ALA A 78 4.59 -6.79 2.84
CA ALA A 78 3.98 -6.42 1.56
C ALA A 78 3.17 -7.58 0.97
N ARG A 79 3.67 -8.82 1.10
CA ARG A 79 2.94 -10.03 0.66
C ARG A 79 1.59 -10.16 1.35
N THR A 80 1.55 -10.10 2.68
CA THR A 80 0.30 -10.28 3.42
C THR A 80 -0.71 -9.19 3.08
N PHE A 81 -0.26 -7.94 2.94
CA PHE A 81 -1.11 -6.84 2.46
C PHE A 81 -1.68 -7.14 1.06
N ILE A 82 -0.82 -7.50 0.10
CA ILE A 82 -1.23 -7.82 -1.28
C ILE A 82 -2.24 -8.98 -1.30
N GLN A 83 -2.00 -10.04 -0.52
CA GLN A 83 -2.92 -11.17 -0.42
C GLN A 83 -4.29 -10.77 0.13
N ASN A 84 -4.34 -9.92 1.16
CA ASN A 84 -5.59 -9.41 1.70
C ASN A 84 -6.36 -8.56 0.68
N VAL A 85 -5.66 -7.72 -0.08
CA VAL A 85 -6.24 -6.93 -1.17
C VAL A 85 -6.84 -7.81 -2.26
N PHE A 86 -6.19 -8.91 -2.62
CA PHE A 86 -6.78 -9.84 -3.60
C PHE A 86 -7.97 -10.61 -3.04
N ASN A 87 -7.93 -10.99 -1.76
CA ASN A 87 -9.02 -11.74 -1.12
C ASN A 87 -10.28 -10.89 -0.93
N SER A 88 -10.17 -9.57 -0.77
CA SER A 88 -11.33 -8.68 -0.61
C SER A 88 -12.14 -8.46 -1.89
N LEU A 89 -11.67 -8.97 -3.02
CA LEU A 89 -12.29 -8.82 -4.34
C LEU A 89 -13.08 -10.06 -4.79
N ASN A 90 -13.02 -11.14 -4.02
CA ASN A 90 -13.80 -12.36 -4.21
C ASN A 90 -14.96 -12.41 -3.21
#